data_AF-A0A6N3IB42-F1
#
_entry.id   AF-A0A6N3IB42-F1
#
_cell.length_a   1.000
_cell.length_b   1.000
_cell.length_c   1.000
_cell.angle_alpha   90.00
_cell.angle_beta   90.00
_cell.angle_gamma   90.00
#
_symmetry.space_group_name_H-M   'P 1'
#
loop_
_entity.id
_entity.type
_entity.pdbx_description
1 polymer ?
#
loop_
_entity_poly.entity_id
_entity_poly.type
_entity_poly.pdbx_seq_one_letter_code
_entity_poly.pdbx_strand_id
1 'polypeptide(L)'
;MISVKSFSLWNSDLAEAFTNAMLQRVNVRVRCCILHEGKPADVLLHGRFRKVEGREVHFVVRHKEITQGKCKSEENTCEYFFCLEEETPSGRIRLGYQGAGLVLEVSYNEKNELRSLFLRLANTCSTRKMRRDRRVPWSNERSRLAGVMPLEEVPSTRAELRDLLTLYYNSGQPNPLPLVNLSAGGACACVSEEIAQYSRSGNIFYLFFIVPSRSPASAPPHIFLSKKMGISRNLCEKGAGLRLLFAEELNWEFPGPTLQWNDILASGSDRLRACLDEYPDDDDEALLTA
;
A
#
# COMPACT_ATOMS: atom_id res chain seq x y z
N MET A 1 -12.18 -2.38 24.53
CA MET A 1 -11.22 -2.66 23.44
C MET A 1 -9.94 -1.93 23.77
N ILE A 2 -8.96 -2.66 24.33
CA ILE A 2 -7.73 -2.06 24.85
C ILE A 2 -6.80 -1.87 23.66
N SER A 3 -6.47 -0.61 23.36
CA SER A 3 -5.43 -0.25 22.40
C SER A 3 -4.11 -0.85 22.89
N VAL A 4 -3.64 -1.90 22.19
CA VAL A 4 -2.30 -2.42 22.38
C VAL A 4 -1.35 -1.38 21.80
N LYS A 5 -0.94 -0.41 22.62
CA LYS A 5 0.26 0.39 22.36
C LYS A 5 1.42 -0.59 22.42
N SER A 6 1.83 -1.12 21.27
CA SER A 6 3.07 -1.89 21.17
C SER A 6 4.23 -0.92 21.40
N PHE A 7 4.69 -0.84 22.64
CA PHE A 7 5.99 -0.25 22.95
C PHE A 7 7.05 -1.24 22.43
N SER A 8 7.64 -0.92 21.28
CA SER A 8 8.80 -1.64 20.78
C SER A 8 10.01 -1.20 21.61
N LEU A 9 10.66 -2.14 22.29
CA LEU A 9 11.96 -1.95 22.96
C LEU A 9 13.12 -1.70 21.96
N TRP A 10 12.83 -1.72 20.66
CA TRP A 10 13.76 -1.45 19.57
C TRP A 10 13.67 0.01 19.10
N ASN A 11 13.65 0.98 20.02
CA ASN A 11 13.93 2.36 19.64
C ASN A 11 15.41 2.45 19.24
N SER A 12 15.71 2.15 17.97
CA SER A 12 16.72 2.94 17.27
C SER A 12 16.37 4.41 17.50
N ASP A 13 17.39 5.22 17.76
CA ASP A 13 17.24 6.62 18.15
C ASP A 13 16.20 7.28 17.21
N LEU A 14 15.07 7.80 17.72
CA LEU A 14 14.05 8.41 16.86
C LEU A 14 14.64 9.54 15.99
N ALA A 15 15.74 10.15 16.45
CA ALA A 15 16.53 11.09 15.67
C ALA A 15 17.08 10.46 14.37
N GLU A 16 17.45 9.18 14.39
CA GLU A 16 17.85 8.40 13.22
C GLU A 16 16.69 8.26 12.23
N ALA A 17 15.47 7.97 12.70
CA ALA A 17 14.30 7.89 11.81
C ALA A 17 14.00 9.25 11.13
N PHE A 18 14.10 10.36 11.85
CA PHE A 18 13.96 11.69 11.25
C PHE A 18 15.07 12.00 10.25
N THR A 19 16.31 11.63 10.58
CA THR A 19 17.47 11.78 9.71
C THR A 19 17.31 10.96 8.44
N ASN A 20 16.85 9.71 8.54
CA ASN A 20 16.57 8.84 7.41
C ASN A 20 15.44 9.39 6.55
N ALA A 21 14.38 9.96 7.15
CA ALA A 21 13.31 10.62 6.42
C ALA A 21 13.82 11.81 5.59
N MET A 22 14.75 12.60 6.15
CA MET A 22 15.44 13.67 5.44
C MET A 22 16.30 13.15 4.30
N LEU A 23 17.16 12.15 4.57
CA LEU A 23 18.09 11.58 3.58
C LEU A 23 17.37 10.92 2.41
N GLN A 24 16.33 10.14 2.68
CA GLN A 24 15.47 9.50 1.69
C GLN A 24 14.48 10.47 1.01
N ARG A 25 14.41 11.72 1.49
CA ARG A 25 13.51 12.77 0.97
C ARG A 25 12.04 12.32 0.91
N VAL A 26 11.59 11.57 1.92
CA VAL A 26 10.23 11.03 1.97
C VAL A 26 9.20 12.15 2.11
N ASN A 27 7.97 11.90 1.65
CA ASN A 27 6.87 12.81 1.91
C ASN A 27 6.52 12.74 3.42
N VAL A 28 6.52 13.90 4.06
CA VAL A 28 6.12 14.05 5.46
C VAL A 28 4.83 14.85 5.48
N ARG A 29 3.84 14.29 6.18
CA ARG A 29 2.57 14.94 6.46
C ARG A 29 2.63 15.56 7.85
N VAL A 30 2.25 16.84 7.96
CA VAL A 30 2.19 17.56 9.24
C VAL A 30 0.80 18.17 9.35
N ARG A 31 0.08 17.86 10.43
CA ARG A 31 -1.17 18.52 10.82
C ARG A 31 -0.85 19.45 11.98
N CYS A 32 -1.21 20.72 11.88
CA CYS A 32 -0.93 21.70 12.95
C CYS A 32 -1.98 22.81 12.98
N CYS A 33 -2.12 23.49 14.12
CA CYS A 33 -2.83 24.76 14.19
C CYS A 33 -1.79 25.89 14.26
N ILE A 34 -1.81 26.79 13.26
CA ILE A 34 -0.91 27.95 13.15
C ILE A 34 -1.74 29.21 12.92
N LEU A 35 -1.13 30.37 13.16
CA LEU A 35 -1.73 31.65 12.79
C LEU A 35 -1.74 31.81 11.27
N HIS A 36 -2.93 31.90 10.70
CA HIS A 36 -3.15 32.22 9.30
C HIS A 36 -4.03 33.47 9.23
N GLU A 37 -3.54 34.53 8.58
CA GLU A 37 -4.25 35.82 8.49
C GLU A 37 -4.67 36.38 9.87
N GLY A 38 -3.82 36.19 10.88
CA GLY A 38 -4.05 36.67 12.24
C GLY A 38 -5.03 35.83 13.07
N LYS A 39 -5.49 34.68 12.58
CA LYS A 39 -6.37 33.76 13.30
C LYS A 39 -5.80 32.34 13.35
N PRO A 40 -5.97 31.60 14.46
CA PRO A 40 -5.62 30.18 14.50
C PRO A 40 -6.42 29.37 13.47
N ALA A 41 -5.73 28.61 12.64
CA ALA A 41 -6.32 27.75 11.62
C ALA A 41 -5.66 26.36 11.64
N ASP A 42 -6.49 25.32 11.54
CA ASP A 42 -6.02 23.95 11.35
C ASP A 42 -5.56 23.75 9.90
N VAL A 43 -4.30 23.37 9.73
CA VAL A 43 -3.67 23.20 8.43
C VAL A 43 -3.10 21.80 8.31
N LEU A 44 -3.33 21.17 7.16
CA LEU A 44 -2.67 19.95 6.73
C LEU A 44 -1.59 20.31 5.71
N LEU A 45 -0.37 19.88 5.97
CA LEU A 45 0.80 20.21 5.18
C LEU A 45 1.47 18.94 4.69
N HIS A 46 1.87 18.97 3.42
CA HIS A 46 2.70 17.93 2.82
C HIS A 46 4.02 18.56 2.40
N GLY A 47 5.11 17.91 2.76
CA GLY A 47 6.43 18.49 2.61
C GLY A 47 7.54 17.49 2.86
N ARG A 48 8.72 18.00 3.20
CA ARG A 48 9.91 17.19 3.49
C ARG A 48 10.77 17.83 4.57
N PHE A 49 11.52 17.01 5.30
CA PHE A 49 12.58 17.53 6.15
C PHE A 49 13.77 17.98 5.29
N ARG A 50 14.26 19.19 5.56
CA ARG A 50 15.45 19.78 4.91
C ARG A 50 16.69 19.69 5.80
N LYS A 51 16.49 19.80 7.12
CA LYS A 51 17.53 19.72 8.14
C LYS A 51 16.94 19.04 9.37
N VAL A 52 17.71 18.18 10.02
CA VAL A 52 17.36 17.46 11.25
C VAL A 52 18.52 17.58 12.22
N GLU A 53 18.25 18.07 13.43
CA GLU A 53 19.20 18.17 14.54
C GLU A 53 18.55 17.54 15.77
N GLY A 54 18.80 16.23 15.97
CA GLY A 54 18.12 15.44 16.98
C GLY A 54 16.61 15.39 16.73
N ARG A 55 15.85 16.19 17.49
CA ARG A 55 14.38 16.29 17.41
C ARG A 55 13.89 17.57 16.76
N GLU A 56 14.78 18.49 16.46
CA GLU A 56 14.45 19.75 15.82
C GLU A 56 14.61 19.61 14.31
N VAL A 57 13.55 19.93 13.58
CA VAL A 57 13.50 19.70 12.13
C VAL A 57 13.05 20.95 11.40
N HIS A 58 13.72 21.24 10.30
CA HIS A 58 13.28 22.25 9.35
C HIS A 58 12.45 21.58 8.26
N PHE A 59 11.14 21.76 8.33
CA PHE A 59 10.17 21.19 7.40
C PHE A 59 9.85 22.19 6.28
N VAL A 60 10.06 21.79 5.02
CA VAL A 60 9.72 22.60 3.85
C VAL A 60 8.38 22.16 3.30
N VAL A 61 7.46 23.12 3.19
CA VAL A 61 6.09 22.90 2.69
C VAL A 61 6.13 22.81 1.16
N ARG A 62 5.37 21.87 0.61
CA ARG A 62 5.17 21.69 -0.84
C ARG A 62 3.72 21.85 -1.23
N HIS A 63 2.82 21.36 -0.38
CA HIS A 63 1.38 21.47 -0.55
C HIS A 63 0.74 21.77 0.80
N LYS A 64 -0.35 22.53 0.79
CA LYS A 64 -1.08 22.96 1.99
C LYS A 64 -2.58 22.87 1.74
N GLU A 65 -3.30 22.44 2.77
CA GLU A 65 -4.76 22.40 2.82
C GLU A 65 -5.21 23.03 4.13
N ILE A 66 -6.07 24.03 4.03
CA ILE A 66 -6.59 24.75 5.19
C ILE A 66 -7.98 24.22 5.48
N THR A 67 -8.19 23.72 6.70
CA THR A 67 -9.51 23.27 7.12
C THR A 67 -10.38 24.50 7.42
N GLN A 68 -11.48 24.66 6.68
CA GLN A 68 -12.43 25.74 6.96
C GLN A 68 -13.23 25.45 8.23
N GLY A 69 -13.31 26.42 9.13
CA GLY A 69 -14.10 26.32 10.38
C GLY A 69 -13.33 26.78 11.61
N LYS A 70 -13.85 26.45 12.81
CA LYS A 70 -13.16 26.73 14.08
C LYS A 70 -11.97 25.77 14.24
N CYS A 71 -10.77 26.31 14.51
CA CYS A 71 -9.60 25.50 14.88
C CYS A 71 -9.95 24.66 16.12
N LYS A 72 -9.71 23.35 16.04
CA LYS A 72 -9.97 22.39 17.13
C LYS A 72 -8.69 22.01 17.86
N SER A 73 -7.54 22.18 17.22
CA SER A 73 -6.24 21.85 17.80
C SER A 73 -5.68 23.01 18.64
N GLU A 74 -4.79 22.69 19.55
CA GLU A 74 -4.05 23.70 20.31
C GLU A 74 -3.04 24.41 19.39
N GLU A 75 -2.98 25.74 19.50
CA GLU A 75 -2.06 26.55 18.70
C GLU A 75 -0.60 26.11 18.93
N ASN A 76 0.19 26.11 17.85
CA ASN A 76 1.60 25.72 17.86
C ASN A 76 1.86 24.26 18.25
N THR A 77 0.84 23.41 18.25
CA THR A 77 1.00 21.95 18.30
C THR A 77 0.92 21.36 16.91
N CYS A 78 1.60 20.22 16.71
CA CYS A 78 1.50 19.47 15.46
C CYS A 78 1.49 17.96 15.68
N GLU A 79 0.93 17.24 14.73
CA GLU A 79 1.11 15.80 14.55
C GLU A 79 1.82 15.55 13.22
N TYR A 80 2.80 14.66 13.21
CA TYR A 80 3.52 14.27 12.01
C TYR A 80 3.23 12.81 11.63
N PHE A 81 3.34 12.53 10.34
CA PHE A 81 3.36 11.18 9.80
C PHE A 81 4.31 11.08 8.61
N PHE A 82 5.14 10.06 8.56
CA PHE A 82 5.94 9.70 7.39
C PHE A 82 6.19 8.19 7.35
N CYS A 83 6.60 7.69 6.19
CA CYS A 83 7.00 6.29 6.04
C CYS A 83 8.47 6.19 5.64
N LEU A 84 9.18 5.21 6.17
CA LEU A 84 10.50 4.80 5.71
C LEU A 84 10.42 3.42 5.08
N GLU A 85 11.24 3.20 4.07
CA GLU A 85 11.55 1.87 3.57
C GLU A 85 12.86 1.40 4.20
N GLU A 86 12.84 0.18 4.74
CA GLU A 86 13.99 -0.47 5.34
C GLU A 86 14.24 -1.80 4.65
N GLU A 87 15.50 -2.05 4.30
CA GLU A 87 15.94 -3.35 3.80
C GLU A 87 16.24 -4.27 4.99
N THR A 88 15.58 -5.42 5.03
CA THR A 88 15.84 -6.48 6.01
C THR A 88 16.36 -7.72 5.29
N PRO A 89 16.97 -8.68 6.01
CA PRO A 89 17.33 -9.98 5.43
C PRO A 89 16.14 -10.73 4.82
N SER A 90 14.92 -10.41 5.26
CA SER A 90 13.65 -10.96 4.78
C SER A 90 12.96 -10.09 3.72
N GLY A 91 13.64 -9.10 3.16
CA GLY A 91 13.14 -8.23 2.09
C GLY A 91 12.88 -6.79 2.56
N ARG A 92 12.09 -6.04 1.79
CA ARG A 92 11.80 -4.62 2.09
C ARG A 92 10.57 -4.48 2.96
N ILE A 93 10.69 -3.78 4.10
CA ILE A 93 9.56 -3.38 4.94
C ILE A 93 9.31 -1.88 4.82
N ARG A 94 8.05 -1.47 4.92
CA ARG A 94 7.67 -0.07 5.02
C ARG A 94 7.19 0.20 6.44
N LEU A 95 7.83 1.09 7.17
CA LEU A 95 7.46 1.48 8.54
C LEU A 95 6.88 2.90 8.53
N GLY A 96 5.72 3.06 9.14
CA GLY A 96 5.05 4.34 9.33
C GLY A 96 5.31 4.87 10.73
N TYR A 97 5.78 6.11 10.82
CA TYR A 97 6.10 6.81 12.07
C TYR A 97 5.07 7.92 12.25
N GLN A 98 4.36 7.91 13.38
CA GLN A 98 3.37 8.92 13.73
C GLN A 98 3.58 9.40 15.15
N GLY A 99 3.69 10.72 15.35
CA GLY A 99 3.89 11.30 16.67
C GLY A 99 3.45 12.75 16.74
N ALA A 100 3.50 13.30 17.97
CA ALA A 100 3.22 14.69 18.23
C ALA A 100 4.49 15.56 18.13
N GLY A 101 4.33 16.87 18.07
CA GLY A 101 5.40 17.84 18.08
C GLY A 101 4.88 19.25 18.34
N LEU A 102 5.80 20.21 18.32
CA LEU A 102 5.52 21.63 18.48
C LEU A 102 6.00 22.39 17.25
N VAL A 103 5.24 23.40 16.86
CA VAL A 103 5.65 24.41 15.90
C VAL A 103 6.41 25.49 16.66
N LEU A 104 7.71 25.58 16.41
CA LEU A 104 8.57 26.59 17.03
C LEU A 104 8.54 27.89 16.23
N GLU A 105 8.61 27.78 14.91
CA GLU A 105 8.60 28.95 14.01
C GLU A 105 7.87 28.63 12.71
N VAL A 106 7.27 29.67 12.13
CA VAL A 106 6.57 29.62 10.84
C VAL A 106 7.21 30.65 9.90
N SER A 107 7.60 30.22 8.71
CA SER A 107 8.24 31.08 7.71
C SER A 107 7.34 31.22 6.47
N TYR A 108 7.19 32.45 6.01
CA TYR A 108 6.45 32.82 4.81
C TYR A 108 7.40 33.38 3.74
N ASN A 109 7.03 33.25 2.47
CA ASN A 109 7.74 33.90 1.38
C ASN A 109 7.30 35.38 1.21
N GLU A 110 7.91 36.09 0.28
CA GLU A 110 7.59 37.50 -0.03
C GLU A 110 6.13 37.71 -0.48
N LYS A 111 5.47 36.66 -0.97
CA LYS A 111 4.05 36.65 -1.36
C LYS A 111 3.13 36.27 -0.20
N ASN A 112 3.66 36.21 1.03
CA ASN A 112 2.96 35.80 2.24
C ASN A 112 2.41 34.35 2.19
N GLU A 113 3.03 33.48 1.40
CA GLU A 113 2.69 32.05 1.34
C GLU A 113 3.57 31.26 2.30
N LEU A 114 2.94 30.34 3.05
CA LEU A 114 3.62 29.45 3.96
C LEU A 114 4.70 28.63 3.24
N ARG A 115 5.96 28.79 3.66
CA ARG A 115 7.14 28.20 3.02
C ARG A 115 7.74 27.06 3.84
N SER A 116 7.91 27.25 5.14
CA SER A 116 8.52 26.26 6.01
C SER A 116 8.09 26.42 7.47
N LEU A 117 8.29 25.34 8.22
CA LEU A 117 8.11 25.28 9.66
C LEU A 117 9.40 24.82 10.32
N PHE A 118 9.74 25.40 11.45
CA PHE A 118 10.70 24.83 12.38
C PHE A 118 9.93 24.09 13.47
N LEU A 119 10.16 22.79 13.60
CA LEU A 119 9.38 21.91 14.46
C LEU A 119 10.27 21.24 15.51
N ARG A 120 9.73 21.00 16.70
CA ARG A 120 10.31 20.10 17.70
C ARG A 120 9.45 18.86 17.83
N LEU A 121 9.95 17.72 17.35
CA LEU A 121 9.21 16.46 17.37
C LEU A 121 9.33 15.78 18.74
N ALA A 122 8.28 15.08 19.17
CA ALA A 122 8.32 14.30 20.40
C ALA A 122 9.37 13.19 20.31
N ASN A 123 9.95 12.85 21.47
CA ASN A 123 10.86 11.70 21.61
C ASN A 123 10.13 10.35 21.66
N THR A 124 8.81 10.36 21.57
CA THR A 124 7.98 9.16 21.50
C THR A 124 7.10 9.26 20.27
N CYS A 125 7.01 8.17 19.53
CA CYS A 125 6.13 8.04 18.39
C CYS A 125 5.56 6.62 18.34
N SER A 126 4.46 6.48 17.62
CA SER A 126 3.93 5.17 17.25
C SER A 126 4.56 4.74 15.93
N THR A 127 5.11 3.53 15.92
CA THR A 127 5.62 2.87 14.73
C THR A 127 4.66 1.76 14.33
N ARG A 128 4.24 1.73 13.07
CA ARG A 128 3.41 0.63 12.54
C ARG A 128 3.96 0.13 11.22
N LYS A 129 3.89 -1.18 11.00
CA LYS A 129 4.19 -1.76 9.69
C LYS A 129 3.13 -1.29 8.69
N MET A 130 3.57 -0.56 7.68
CA MET A 130 2.73 -0.06 6.61
C MET A 130 2.67 -1.06 5.47
N ARG A 131 1.63 -0.93 4.65
CA ARG A 131 1.56 -1.65 3.38
C ARG A 131 2.64 -1.09 2.46
N ARG A 132 3.48 -1.97 1.92
CA ARG A 132 4.48 -1.57 0.92
C ARG A 132 3.80 -1.23 -0.39
N ASP A 133 3.03 -2.18 -0.92
CA ASP A 133 2.46 -2.05 -2.25
C ASP A 133 1.15 -1.28 -2.22
N ARG A 134 1.05 -0.29 -3.11
CA ARG A 134 -0.18 0.48 -3.38
C ARG A 134 -1.29 -0.47 -3.78
N ARG A 135 -2.50 -0.23 -3.26
CA ARG A 135 -3.72 -0.94 -3.65
C ARG A 135 -4.49 -0.06 -4.60
N VAL A 136 -4.46 -0.41 -5.88
CA VAL A 136 -5.22 0.28 -6.91
C VAL A 136 -6.64 -0.25 -6.87
N PRO A 137 -7.68 0.61 -6.67
CA PRO A 137 -9.06 0.23 -6.91
C PRO A 137 -9.22 -0.32 -8.32
N TRP A 138 -9.92 -1.44 -8.45
CA TRP A 138 -9.99 -2.15 -9.72
C TRP A 138 -11.43 -2.22 -10.22
N SER A 139 -11.66 -1.79 -11.45
CA SER A 139 -12.93 -1.98 -12.15
C SER A 139 -12.78 -3.07 -13.20
N ASN A 140 -13.90 -3.67 -13.63
CA ASN A 140 -13.88 -4.74 -14.62
C ASN A 140 -13.21 -4.31 -15.95
N GLU A 141 -13.35 -3.04 -16.34
CA GLU A 141 -12.74 -2.46 -17.55
C GLU A 141 -11.21 -2.38 -17.49
N ARG A 142 -10.63 -2.46 -16.28
CA ARG A 142 -9.17 -2.46 -16.10
C ARG A 142 -8.54 -3.84 -16.38
N SER A 143 -9.36 -4.87 -16.63
CA SER A 143 -8.91 -6.22 -17.00
C SER A 143 -9.42 -6.62 -18.39
N ARG A 144 -8.54 -7.12 -19.25
CA ARG A 144 -8.97 -7.93 -20.40
C ARG A 144 -9.37 -9.34 -19.97
N LEU A 145 -8.60 -9.88 -19.04
CA LEU A 145 -8.80 -11.22 -18.46
C LEU A 145 -8.45 -11.15 -16.98
N ALA A 146 -9.21 -11.84 -16.16
CA ALA A 146 -8.86 -12.07 -14.76
C ALA A 146 -9.54 -13.35 -14.29
N GLY A 147 -8.87 -14.11 -13.44
CA GLY A 147 -9.43 -15.34 -12.91
C GLY A 147 -8.75 -15.81 -11.64
N VAL A 148 -9.47 -16.66 -10.91
CA VAL A 148 -8.96 -17.31 -9.70
C VAL A 148 -9.54 -18.71 -9.57
N MET A 149 -8.69 -19.66 -9.23
CA MET A 149 -9.11 -21.03 -8.95
C MET A 149 -8.29 -21.61 -7.80
N PRO A 150 -8.92 -22.39 -6.89
CA PRO A 150 -8.18 -23.14 -5.90
C PRO A 150 -7.38 -24.25 -6.60
N LEU A 151 -6.17 -24.52 -6.10
CA LEU A 151 -5.29 -25.58 -6.60
C LEU A 151 -5.23 -26.72 -5.58
N GLU A 152 -5.38 -27.94 -6.08
CA GLU A 152 -5.02 -29.15 -5.33
C GLU A 152 -3.51 -29.38 -5.39
N GLU A 153 -2.93 -29.21 -6.57
CA GLU A 153 -1.50 -29.31 -6.83
C GLU A 153 -1.02 -28.10 -7.63
N VAL A 154 0.21 -27.67 -7.36
CA VAL A 154 0.85 -26.59 -8.10
C VAL A 154 1.25 -27.13 -9.48
N PRO A 155 0.83 -26.50 -10.60
CA PRO A 155 1.22 -26.96 -11.91
C PRO A 155 2.73 -26.84 -12.09
N SER A 156 3.34 -27.95 -12.52
CA SER A 156 4.78 -28.11 -12.73
C SER A 156 5.17 -27.95 -14.20
N THR A 157 4.21 -28.10 -15.12
CA THR A 157 4.43 -28.02 -16.57
C THR A 157 3.52 -27.02 -17.27
N ARG A 158 3.95 -26.53 -18.44
CA ARG A 158 3.12 -25.62 -19.27
C ARG A 158 1.82 -26.27 -19.73
N ALA A 159 1.81 -27.58 -19.94
CA ALA A 159 0.61 -28.33 -20.32
C ALA A 159 -0.42 -28.33 -19.18
N GLU A 160 0.00 -28.65 -17.95
CA GLU A 160 -0.87 -28.62 -16.77
C GLU A 160 -1.47 -27.24 -16.55
N LEU A 161 -0.67 -26.17 -16.63
CA LEU A 161 -1.17 -24.80 -16.50
C LEU A 161 -2.18 -24.45 -17.59
N ARG A 162 -1.92 -24.84 -18.85
CA ARG A 162 -2.87 -24.61 -19.94
C ARG A 162 -4.19 -25.34 -19.68
N ASP A 163 -4.13 -26.57 -19.20
CA ASP A 163 -5.32 -27.38 -18.94
C ASP A 163 -6.14 -26.79 -17.77
N LEU A 164 -5.48 -26.28 -16.72
CA LEU A 164 -6.12 -25.53 -15.63
C LEU A 164 -6.80 -24.23 -16.11
N LEU A 165 -6.11 -23.43 -16.92
CA LEU A 165 -6.68 -22.20 -17.48
C LEU A 165 -7.88 -22.53 -18.39
N THR A 166 -7.78 -23.60 -19.19
CA THR A 166 -8.89 -24.07 -20.03
C THR A 166 -10.09 -24.49 -19.20
N LEU A 167 -9.86 -25.23 -18.11
CA LEU A 167 -10.91 -25.61 -17.16
C LEU A 167 -11.60 -24.37 -16.56
N TYR A 168 -10.82 -23.37 -16.16
CA TYR A 168 -11.38 -22.11 -15.65
C TYR A 168 -12.27 -21.42 -16.70
N TYR A 169 -11.81 -21.28 -17.94
CA TYR A 169 -12.61 -20.64 -19.00
C TYR A 169 -13.91 -21.40 -19.31
N ASN A 170 -13.91 -22.73 -19.14
CA ASN A 170 -15.08 -23.56 -19.36
C ASN A 170 -16.00 -23.66 -18.13
N SER A 171 -15.60 -23.12 -16.97
CA SER A 171 -16.34 -23.24 -15.71
C SER A 171 -17.57 -22.32 -15.59
N GLY A 172 -17.77 -21.41 -16.56
CA GLY A 172 -18.84 -20.41 -16.52
C GLY A 172 -18.64 -19.29 -15.50
N GLN A 173 -17.45 -19.22 -14.87
CA GLN A 173 -17.09 -18.11 -14.00
C GLN A 173 -17.01 -16.78 -14.79
N PRO A 174 -17.26 -15.63 -14.14
CA PRO A 174 -17.12 -14.34 -14.79
C PRO A 174 -15.71 -14.16 -15.38
N ASN A 175 -15.64 -13.69 -16.62
CA ASN A 175 -14.40 -13.35 -17.29
C ASN A 175 -14.55 -11.99 -18.01
N PRO A 176 -13.87 -10.92 -17.54
CA PRO A 176 -12.93 -10.92 -16.42
C PRO A 176 -13.62 -11.11 -15.06
N LEU A 177 -12.93 -11.81 -14.15
CA LEU A 177 -13.33 -11.91 -12.75
C LEU A 177 -13.39 -10.51 -12.11
N PRO A 178 -14.49 -10.13 -11.44
CA PRO A 178 -14.56 -8.86 -10.76
C PRO A 178 -13.56 -8.77 -9.61
N LEU A 179 -12.76 -7.70 -9.62
CA LEU A 179 -11.78 -7.39 -8.59
C LEU A 179 -12.19 -6.12 -7.87
N VAL A 180 -11.89 -6.05 -6.58
CA VAL A 180 -12.11 -4.85 -5.75
C VAL A 180 -10.87 -3.98 -5.79
N ASN A 181 -9.71 -4.58 -5.58
CA ASN A 181 -8.42 -3.91 -5.64
C ASN A 181 -7.31 -4.89 -5.98
N LEU A 182 -6.21 -4.33 -6.50
CA LEU A 182 -5.01 -5.04 -6.89
C LEU A 182 -3.77 -4.30 -6.38
N SER A 183 -2.76 -5.05 -5.95
CA SER A 183 -1.45 -4.56 -5.55
C SER A 183 -0.38 -5.52 -6.05
N ALA A 184 0.89 -5.08 -6.06
CA ALA A 184 1.99 -5.94 -6.45
C ALA A 184 2.14 -7.21 -5.58
N GLY A 185 1.63 -7.20 -4.35
CA GLY A 185 1.69 -8.34 -3.44
C GLY A 185 0.37 -9.10 -3.24
N GLY A 186 -0.73 -8.72 -3.89
CA GLY A 186 -2.00 -9.39 -3.65
C GLY A 186 -3.21 -8.73 -4.28
N ALA A 187 -4.35 -9.43 -4.22
CA ALA A 187 -5.61 -9.00 -4.80
C ALA A 187 -6.79 -9.25 -3.83
N CYS A 188 -7.87 -8.52 -4.06
CA CYS A 188 -9.17 -8.80 -3.47
C CYS A 188 -10.16 -9.07 -4.61
N ALA A 189 -10.59 -10.31 -4.77
CA ALA A 189 -11.44 -10.75 -5.88
C ALA A 189 -12.84 -11.15 -5.39
N CYS A 190 -13.86 -10.85 -6.17
CA CYS A 190 -15.22 -11.30 -5.91
C CYS A 190 -15.42 -12.68 -6.54
N VAL A 191 -15.67 -13.69 -5.69
CA VAL A 191 -15.79 -15.09 -6.09
C VAL A 191 -17.06 -15.72 -5.52
N SER A 192 -17.44 -16.90 -6.02
CA SER A 192 -18.50 -17.70 -5.38
C SER A 192 -18.12 -18.10 -3.95
N GLU A 193 -19.11 -18.34 -3.10
CA GLU A 193 -18.89 -18.82 -1.73
C GLU A 193 -18.13 -20.16 -1.70
N GLU A 194 -18.34 -21.04 -2.70
CA GLU A 194 -17.60 -22.29 -2.84
C GLU A 194 -16.09 -22.05 -2.99
N ILE A 195 -15.69 -21.16 -3.91
CA ILE A 195 -14.28 -20.80 -4.09
C ILE A 195 -13.75 -20.10 -2.84
N ALA A 196 -14.52 -19.18 -2.25
CA ALA A 196 -14.11 -18.46 -1.06
C ALA A 196 -13.89 -19.38 0.14
N GLN A 197 -14.74 -20.39 0.32
CA GLN A 197 -14.72 -21.31 1.46
C GLN A 197 -13.77 -22.49 1.26
N TYR A 198 -13.24 -22.69 0.05
CA TYR A 198 -12.30 -23.76 -0.25
C TYR A 198 -11.18 -23.81 0.80
N SER A 199 -11.16 -24.91 1.55
CA SER A 199 -10.21 -25.23 2.60
C SER A 199 -9.98 -26.75 2.62
N ARG A 200 -8.72 -27.15 2.79
CA ARG A 200 -8.20 -28.51 2.82
C ARG A 200 -6.96 -28.53 3.72
N SER A 201 -6.60 -29.70 4.23
CA SER A 201 -5.39 -29.90 5.04
C SER A 201 -4.14 -29.73 4.17
N GLY A 202 -3.41 -28.63 4.34
CA GLY A 202 -2.16 -28.35 3.61
C GLY A 202 -1.96 -26.87 3.27
N ASN A 203 -0.87 -26.55 2.56
CA ASN A 203 -0.64 -25.22 1.99
C ASN A 203 -1.48 -25.07 0.71
N ILE A 204 -2.74 -24.65 0.86
CA ILE A 204 -3.60 -24.39 -0.29
C ILE A 204 -3.13 -23.13 -1.00
N PHE A 205 -2.83 -23.29 -2.29
CA PHE A 205 -2.64 -22.19 -3.20
C PHE A 205 -3.89 -21.94 -4.02
N TYR A 206 -4.10 -20.69 -4.39
CA TYR A 206 -4.99 -20.27 -5.44
C TYR A 206 -4.13 -19.86 -6.63
N LEU A 207 -4.46 -20.33 -7.82
CA LEU A 207 -3.94 -19.76 -9.05
C LEU A 207 -4.73 -18.48 -9.33
N PHE A 208 -4.08 -17.34 -9.24
CA PHE A 208 -4.65 -16.06 -9.66
C PHE A 208 -3.97 -15.61 -10.94
N PHE A 209 -4.73 -15.13 -11.91
CA PHE A 209 -4.16 -14.58 -13.13
C PHE A 209 -4.91 -13.35 -13.61
N ILE A 210 -4.18 -12.45 -14.28
CA ILE A 210 -4.73 -11.21 -14.82
C ILE A 210 -3.96 -10.74 -16.05
N VAL A 211 -4.69 -10.18 -17.00
CA VAL A 211 -4.17 -9.37 -18.10
C VAL A 211 -4.76 -7.96 -17.97
N PRO A 212 -4.00 -7.00 -17.42
CA PRO A 212 -4.44 -5.62 -17.31
C PRO A 212 -4.72 -5.01 -18.69
N SER A 213 -5.72 -4.13 -18.78
CA SER A 213 -6.17 -3.55 -20.05
C SER A 213 -5.15 -2.63 -20.70
N ARG A 214 -4.29 -1.97 -19.92
CA ARG A 214 -3.20 -1.10 -20.42
C ARG A 214 -1.97 -1.87 -20.88
N SER A 215 -1.80 -3.13 -20.45
CA SER A 215 -0.67 -3.94 -20.90
C SER A 215 -0.74 -4.18 -22.42
N PRO A 216 0.38 -4.18 -23.16
CA PRO A 216 0.38 -4.56 -24.57
C PRO A 216 -0.24 -5.95 -24.81
N ALA A 217 -0.85 -6.18 -25.98
CA ALA A 217 -1.44 -7.49 -26.30
C ALA A 217 -0.38 -8.61 -26.38
N SER A 218 0.87 -8.26 -26.67
CA SER A 218 2.02 -9.17 -26.68
C SER A 218 2.60 -9.44 -25.29
N ALA A 219 2.18 -8.70 -24.26
CA ALA A 219 2.70 -8.90 -22.91
C ALA A 219 2.10 -10.19 -22.31
N PRO A 220 2.92 -11.03 -21.67
CA PRO A 220 2.42 -12.25 -21.06
C PRO A 220 1.53 -11.94 -19.84
N PRO A 221 0.52 -12.78 -19.54
CA PRO A 221 -0.34 -12.58 -18.37
C PRO A 221 0.45 -12.63 -17.07
N HIS A 222 -0.02 -11.91 -16.06
CA HIS A 222 0.44 -12.13 -14.70
C HIS A 222 -0.25 -13.36 -14.14
N ILE A 223 0.53 -14.31 -13.63
CA ILE A 223 0.04 -15.56 -13.06
C ILE A 223 0.77 -15.78 -11.73
N PHE A 224 0.00 -16.03 -10.68
CA PHE A 224 0.48 -16.10 -9.31
C PHE A 224 -0.04 -17.33 -8.59
N LEU A 225 0.81 -17.93 -7.77
CA LEU A 225 0.39 -18.81 -6.70
C LEU A 225 0.14 -17.97 -5.46
N SER A 226 -1.07 -18.07 -4.93
CA SER A 226 -1.59 -17.14 -3.93
C SER A 226 -2.08 -17.86 -2.68
N LYS A 227 -1.80 -17.30 -1.52
CA LYS A 227 -2.34 -17.77 -0.24
C LYS A 227 -3.60 -17.00 0.11
N LYS A 228 -4.61 -17.69 0.63
CA LYS A 228 -5.82 -17.06 1.18
C LYS A 228 -5.49 -16.37 2.49
N MET A 229 -5.76 -15.07 2.57
CA MET A 229 -5.57 -14.25 3.77
C MET A 229 -6.85 -14.02 4.55
N GLY A 230 -8.01 -14.19 3.91
CA GLY A 230 -9.31 -13.99 4.54
C GLY A 230 -10.43 -13.79 3.54
N ILE A 231 -11.65 -13.65 4.07
CA ILE A 231 -12.89 -13.47 3.30
C ILE A 231 -13.60 -12.22 3.84
N SER A 232 -14.25 -11.45 2.97
CA SER A 232 -15.12 -10.34 3.33
C SER A 232 -16.50 -10.51 2.67
N ARG A 233 -17.55 -10.61 3.47
CA ARG A 233 -18.91 -10.97 2.99
C ARG A 233 -19.75 -9.82 2.44
N ASN A 234 -19.36 -8.57 2.70
CA ASN A 234 -20.17 -7.38 2.35
C ASN A 234 -19.52 -6.51 1.26
N LEU A 235 -18.55 -7.07 0.54
CA LEU A 235 -17.71 -6.29 -0.38
C LEU A 235 -18.09 -6.50 -1.85
N CYS A 236 -18.83 -7.56 -2.15
CA CYS A 236 -19.23 -7.95 -3.49
C CYS A 236 -20.75 -8.05 -3.56
N GLU A 237 -21.36 -7.64 -4.68
CA GLU A 237 -22.81 -7.74 -4.89
C GLU A 237 -23.30 -9.20 -4.87
N LYS A 238 -22.45 -10.13 -5.33
CA LYS A 238 -22.69 -11.57 -5.33
C LYS A 238 -21.45 -12.30 -4.84
N GLY A 239 -21.66 -13.33 -4.01
CA GLY A 239 -20.58 -14.14 -3.45
C GLY A 239 -19.81 -13.40 -2.35
N ALA A 240 -18.50 -13.63 -2.27
CA ALA A 240 -17.65 -13.07 -1.22
C ALA A 240 -16.34 -12.49 -1.79
N GLY A 241 -15.81 -11.48 -1.10
CA GLY A 241 -14.50 -10.90 -1.37
C GLY A 241 -13.39 -11.79 -0.80
N LEU A 242 -12.71 -12.53 -1.66
CA LEU A 242 -11.56 -13.36 -1.31
C LEU A 242 -10.28 -12.51 -1.34
N ARG A 243 -9.57 -12.44 -0.20
CA ARG A 243 -8.29 -11.74 -0.08
C ARG A 243 -7.14 -12.70 -0.31
N LEU A 244 -6.31 -12.39 -1.29
CA LEU A 244 -5.17 -13.17 -1.73
C LEU A 244 -3.86 -12.44 -1.45
N LEU A 245 -2.88 -13.16 -0.94
CA LEU A 245 -1.48 -12.75 -0.86
C LEU A 245 -0.70 -13.54 -1.91
N PHE A 246 -0.04 -12.85 -2.83
CA PHE A 246 0.79 -13.50 -3.83
C PHE A 246 2.05 -14.03 -3.17
N ALA A 247 2.30 -15.33 -3.33
CA ALA A 247 3.49 -15.99 -2.81
C ALA A 247 4.54 -16.16 -3.91
N GLU A 248 4.11 -16.58 -5.10
CA GLU A 248 5.02 -16.82 -6.21
C GLU A 248 4.44 -16.26 -7.52
N GLU A 249 5.29 -15.76 -8.41
CA GLU A 249 4.93 -15.32 -9.77
C GLU A 249 5.55 -16.24 -10.81
N LEU A 250 4.80 -16.57 -11.86
CA LEU A 250 5.30 -17.37 -12.96
C LEU A 250 6.41 -16.64 -13.73
N ASN A 251 7.55 -17.30 -13.88
CA ASN A 251 8.67 -16.82 -14.69
C ASN A 251 8.48 -17.21 -16.18
N TRP A 252 8.01 -16.25 -16.99
CA TRP A 252 7.85 -16.44 -18.43
C TRP A 252 9.17 -16.55 -19.20
N GLU A 253 10.26 -16.01 -18.65
CA GLU A 253 11.55 -15.98 -19.31
C GLU A 253 12.29 -17.32 -19.19
N PHE A 254 11.86 -18.21 -18.29
CA PHE A 254 12.49 -19.51 -18.12
C PHE A 254 12.29 -20.40 -19.37
N PRO A 255 13.38 -20.77 -20.06
CA PRO A 255 13.30 -21.63 -21.23
C PRO A 255 13.20 -23.09 -20.76
N GLY A 256 12.04 -23.71 -20.97
CA GLY A 256 11.86 -25.12 -20.63
C GLY A 256 10.40 -25.56 -20.65
N PRO A 257 10.18 -26.89 -20.64
CA PRO A 257 8.84 -27.46 -20.52
C PRO A 257 8.26 -27.33 -19.10
N THR A 258 9.14 -27.25 -18.09
CA THR A 258 8.78 -27.05 -16.68
C THR A 258 8.53 -25.58 -16.39
N LEU A 259 7.55 -25.32 -15.52
CA LEU A 259 7.27 -24.00 -15.00
C LEU A 259 8.28 -23.67 -13.90
N GLN A 260 8.75 -22.42 -13.89
CA GLN A 260 9.50 -21.86 -12.80
C GLN A 260 8.67 -20.77 -12.14
N TRP A 261 8.66 -20.78 -10.81
CA TRP A 261 7.94 -19.84 -9.98
C TRP A 261 8.96 -19.05 -9.16
N ASN A 262 8.86 -17.72 -9.21
CA ASN A 262 9.73 -16.82 -8.47
C ASN A 262 9.07 -16.49 -7.13
N ASP A 263 9.76 -16.69 -6.00
CA ASP A 263 9.29 -16.26 -4.68
C ASP A 263 9.20 -14.73 -4.65
N ILE A 264 7.97 -14.24 -4.44
CA ILE A 264 7.65 -12.83 -4.31
C ILE A 264 6.90 -12.54 -3.00
N LEU A 265 6.82 -13.51 -2.08
CA LEU A 265 6.06 -13.38 -0.85
C LEU A 265 6.54 -12.19 -0.02
N ALA A 266 7.86 -12.01 0.02
CA ALA A 266 8.51 -10.93 0.71
C ALA A 266 8.44 -9.62 -0.08
N SER A 267 8.68 -9.62 -1.39
CA SER A 267 8.98 -8.43 -2.22
C SER A 267 7.83 -7.93 -3.09
N GLY A 268 6.80 -8.73 -3.32
CA GLY A 268 5.77 -8.46 -4.34
C GLY A 268 6.32 -8.55 -5.76
N SER A 269 5.43 -8.51 -6.75
CA SER A 269 5.79 -8.57 -8.17
C SER A 269 6.25 -7.20 -8.68
N ASP A 270 7.51 -7.11 -9.10
CA ASP A 270 8.06 -5.92 -9.74
C ASP A 270 7.37 -5.63 -11.07
N ARG A 271 7.05 -6.69 -11.85
CA ARG A 271 6.37 -6.57 -13.15
C ARG A 271 4.97 -6.00 -12.98
N LEU A 272 4.21 -6.51 -12.01
CA LEU A 272 2.87 -5.99 -11.73
C LEU A 272 2.95 -4.58 -11.14
N ARG A 273 3.93 -4.28 -10.28
CA ARG A 273 4.12 -2.92 -9.73
C ARG A 273 4.29 -1.88 -10.83
N ALA A 274 5.21 -2.12 -11.77
CA ALA A 274 5.42 -1.23 -12.91
C ALA A 274 4.15 -1.03 -13.74
N CYS A 275 3.35 -2.09 -13.92
CA CYS A 275 2.06 -1.97 -14.61
C CYS A 275 1.03 -1.15 -13.81
N LEU A 276 0.97 -1.32 -12.48
CA LEU A 276 0.03 -0.61 -11.62
C LEU A 276 0.31 0.90 -11.55
N ASP A 277 1.56 1.32 -11.72
CA ASP A 277 1.94 2.73 -11.77
C ASP A 277 1.28 3.49 -12.94
N GLU A 278 0.89 2.76 -14.00
CA GLU A 278 0.16 3.34 -15.13
C GLU A 278 -1.32 3.61 -14.82
N TYR A 279 -1.87 3.12 -13.71
CA TYR A 279 -3.26 3.36 -13.33
C TYR A 279 -3.27 4.49 -12.28
N PRO A 280 -3.56 5.75 -12.65
CA PRO A 280 -3.63 6.84 -11.68
C PRO A 280 -4.72 6.58 -10.65
N ASP A 281 -4.48 6.99 -9.41
CA ASP A 281 -5.53 7.11 -8.41
C ASP A 281 -6.33 8.37 -8.74
N ASP A 282 -7.64 8.28 -8.62
CA ASP A 282 -8.37 9.40 -8.02
C ASP A 282 -7.93 9.37 -6.55
N ASP A 283 -7.06 10.30 -6.14
CA ASP A 283 -6.52 10.41 -4.79
C ASP A 283 -7.65 10.60 -3.77
N ASP A 284 -8.28 9.51 -3.32
CA ASP A 284 -9.06 9.45 -2.09
C ASP A 284 -8.27 8.66 -1.02
N GLU A 285 -7.06 9.16 -0.70
CA GLU A 285 -6.46 8.96 0.62
C GLU A 285 -7.29 9.62 1.76
N ALA A 286 -8.48 10.15 1.47
CA ALA A 286 -9.44 10.69 2.43
C ALA A 286 -10.09 9.63 3.33
N LEU A 287 -9.99 8.32 3.03
CA LEU A 287 -10.74 7.27 3.73
C LEU A 287 -9.91 6.36 4.68
N LEU A 288 -8.66 6.70 4.99
CA LEU A 288 -7.89 5.99 6.03
C LEU A 288 -7.97 6.63 7.43
N THR A 289 -8.94 7.53 7.65
CA THR A 289 -9.35 7.97 8.98
C THR A 289 -10.82 7.63 9.24
N ALA A 290 -11.07 6.36 9.57
CA ALA A 290 -12.18 5.93 10.42
C ALA A 290 -11.69 4.79 11.31
#